data_AF-A0A834MFF9-F1
#
_entry.id   AF-A0A834MFF9-F1
#
_cell.length_a   1.000
_cell.length_b   1.000
_cell.length_c   1.000
_cell.angle_alpha   90.00
_cell.angle_beta   90.00
_cell.angle_gamma   90.00
#
_symmetry.space_group_name_H-M   'P 1'
#
loop_
_entity.id
_entity.type
_entity.pdbx_description
1 polymer ?
#
loop_
_entity_poly.entity_id
_entity_poly.type
_entity_poly.pdbx_seq_one_letter_code
_entity_poly.pdbx_strand_id
1 'polypeptide(L)'
;CSKAFPYIISVTYQRCNLDRDCREFSFCYGNDNANNKTGYCKCKSGYELLLRNRTFYACRKLANYNEECEYDIQCSEDLGSLAKCNNGLCGCGEGSVRYSYDGICYNSV
;
A
#
# COMPACT_ATOMS: atom_id res chain seq x y z
N CYS A 1 -9.96 -0.88 22.19
CA CYS A 1 -9.88 -1.90 21.12
C CYS A 1 -8.64 -1.67 20.27
N SER A 2 -7.53 -2.30 20.63
CA SER A 2 -6.30 -2.27 19.85
C SER A 2 -6.53 -3.15 18.61
N LYS A 3 -6.73 -2.56 17.44
CA LYS A 3 -6.77 -3.32 16.20
C LYS A 3 -5.40 -4.00 16.05
N ALA A 4 -5.38 -5.32 16.26
CA ALA A 4 -4.25 -6.14 15.89
C ALA A 4 -4.16 -6.08 14.37
N PHE A 5 -3.37 -5.14 13.84
CA PHE A 5 -2.94 -5.19 12.46
C PHE A 5 -2.20 -6.52 12.32
N PRO A 6 -2.67 -7.47 11.49
CA PRO A 6 -1.81 -8.57 11.14
C PRO A 6 -0.56 -7.90 10.58
N TYR A 7 0.61 -8.20 11.15
CA TYR A 7 1.88 -7.87 10.54
C TYR A 7 1.90 -8.66 9.23
N ILE A 8 1.24 -8.12 8.19
CA ILE A 8 1.45 -8.52 6.82
C ILE A 8 2.93 -8.28 6.65
N ILE A 9 3.69 -9.36 6.58
CA ILE A 9 5.10 -9.31 6.29
C ILE A 9 5.17 -8.72 4.88
N SER A 10 5.30 -7.38 4.80
CA SER A 10 5.33 -6.56 3.60
C SER A 10 6.66 -6.70 2.85
N VAL A 11 7.16 -7.93 2.84
CA VAL A 11 8.39 -8.36 2.19
C VAL A 11 8.03 -8.84 0.80
N THR A 12 8.65 -8.24 -0.19
CA THR A 12 8.46 -8.51 -1.61
C THR A 12 9.10 -9.85 -2.00
N TYR A 13 8.86 -10.31 -3.24
CA TYR A 13 9.61 -11.43 -3.80
C TYR A 13 10.99 -11.02 -4.38
N GLN A 14 11.28 -9.71 -4.41
CA GLN A 14 12.54 -9.19 -4.95
C GLN A 14 13.67 -9.41 -3.95
N ARG A 15 14.69 -10.15 -4.37
CA ARG A 15 15.94 -10.31 -3.62
C ARG A 15 16.82 -9.08 -3.76
N CYS A 16 17.60 -8.79 -2.73
CA CYS A 16 18.52 -7.66 -2.70
C CYS A 16 19.74 -7.98 -1.84
N ASN A 17 20.85 -7.33 -2.15
CA ASN A 17 22.04 -7.28 -1.29
C ASN A 17 22.21 -5.89 -0.68
N LEU A 18 21.80 -4.85 -1.41
CA LEU A 18 21.86 -3.45 -1.01
C LEU A 18 20.51 -2.76 -1.27
N ASP A 19 20.28 -1.63 -0.60
CA ASP A 19 19.05 -0.83 -0.77
C ASP A 19 18.83 -0.38 -2.22
N ARG A 20 19.91 -0.15 -2.97
CA ARG A 20 19.84 0.23 -4.40
C ARG A 20 19.30 -0.87 -5.31
N ASP A 21 19.28 -2.12 -4.85
CA ASP A 21 18.71 -3.24 -5.62
C ASP A 21 17.17 -3.25 -5.53
N CYS A 22 16.61 -2.40 -4.66
CA CYS A 22 15.19 -2.26 -4.43
C CYS A 22 14.61 -1.05 -5.19
N ARG A 23 13.29 -1.06 -5.39
CA ARG A 23 12.55 0.00 -6.08
C ARG A 23 12.32 1.19 -5.15
N GLU A 24 11.77 2.26 -5.69
CA GLU A 24 11.42 3.45 -4.90
C GLU A 24 10.55 3.12 -3.68
N PHE A 25 10.78 3.87 -2.60
CA PHE A 25 10.11 3.71 -1.31
C PHE A 25 10.24 2.33 -0.67
N SER A 26 11.28 1.58 -1.04
CA SER A 26 11.65 0.31 -0.40
C SER A 26 13.13 0.28 0.00
N PHE A 27 13.51 -0.68 0.81
CA PHE A 27 14.88 -0.91 1.29
C PHE A 27 15.16 -2.41 1.39
N CYS A 28 16.44 -2.78 1.45
CA CYS A 28 16.83 -4.17 1.56
C CYS A 28 16.73 -4.63 3.02
N TYR A 29 15.87 -5.61 3.27
CA TYR A 29 15.62 -6.13 4.62
C TYR A 29 16.20 -7.54 4.78
N GLY A 30 16.90 -7.75 5.88
CA GLY A 30 17.47 -9.06 6.24
C GLY A 30 18.70 -9.45 5.43
N ASN A 31 19.34 -8.50 4.75
CA ASN A 31 20.70 -8.65 4.25
C ASN A 31 21.68 -8.60 5.42
N ASP A 32 22.40 -9.69 5.65
CA ASP A 32 23.46 -9.75 6.66
C ASP A 32 24.81 -9.79 5.94
N ASN A 33 25.55 -8.68 6.07
CA ASN A 33 26.87 -8.51 5.47
C ASN A 33 27.90 -9.51 6.03
N ALA A 34 27.73 -10.00 7.27
CA ALA A 34 28.67 -10.92 7.90
C ALA A 34 28.63 -12.33 7.29
N ASN A 35 27.48 -12.72 6.74
CA ASN A 35 27.23 -14.08 6.23
C ASN A 35 26.90 -14.12 4.73
N ASN A 36 27.11 -13.01 4.00
CA ASN A 36 26.72 -12.85 2.59
C ASN A 36 25.25 -13.26 2.34
N LYS A 37 24.37 -12.97 3.30
CA LYS A 37 22.99 -13.39 3.25
C LYS A 37 22.20 -12.44 2.36
N THR A 38 21.62 -12.96 1.30
CA THR A 38 20.71 -12.20 0.42
C THR A 38 19.42 -11.87 1.17
N GLY A 39 19.09 -10.58 1.22
CA GLY A 39 17.85 -10.07 1.79
C GLY A 39 16.71 -10.04 0.79
N TYR A 40 15.60 -9.43 1.21
CA TYR A 40 14.45 -9.16 0.36
C TYR A 40 14.02 -7.70 0.49
N CYS A 41 13.52 -7.10 -0.58
CA CYS A 41 13.06 -5.72 -0.53
C CYS A 41 11.78 -5.63 0.31
N LYS A 42 11.71 -4.60 1.15
CA LYS A 42 10.58 -4.29 2.02
C LYS A 42 10.22 -2.81 1.87
N CYS A 43 8.93 -2.48 1.92
CA CYS A 43 8.50 -1.08 1.87
C CYS A 43 8.98 -0.30 3.11
N LYS A 44 9.34 0.97 2.90
CA LYS A 44 9.70 1.90 3.98
C LYS A 44 8.47 2.17 4.86
N SER A 45 8.70 2.64 6.08
CA SER A 45 7.61 3.01 6.99
C SER A 45 6.67 4.05 6.34
N GLY A 46 5.37 3.84 6.49
CA GLY A 46 4.33 4.66 5.87
C GLY A 46 4.02 4.32 4.40
N TYR A 47 4.68 3.31 3.83
CA TYR A 47 4.38 2.78 2.50
C TYR A 47 3.98 1.31 2.59
N GLU A 48 2.91 0.97 1.89
CA GLU A 48 2.35 -0.37 1.87
C GLU A 48 2.64 -1.07 0.53
N LEU A 49 2.72 -2.39 0.59
CA LEU A 49 2.94 -3.24 -0.57
C LEU A 49 1.61 -3.49 -1.30
N LEU A 50 1.10 -2.47 -1.98
CA LEU A 50 -0.23 -2.52 -2.60
C LEU A 50 -0.23 -3.22 -3.96
N LEU A 51 0.87 -3.13 -4.70
CA LEU A 51 1.03 -3.85 -5.97
C LEU A 51 2.11 -4.90 -5.81
N ARG A 52 1.75 -6.17 -5.94
CA ARG A 52 2.71 -7.28 -5.87
C ARG A 52 2.36 -8.35 -6.89
N ASN A 53 3.27 -8.55 -7.84
CA ASN A 53 3.34 -9.70 -8.71
C ASN A 53 4.74 -10.35 -8.57
N ARG A 54 4.97 -11.49 -9.23
CA ARG A 54 6.26 -12.21 -9.17
C ARG A 54 7.45 -11.35 -9.62
N THR A 55 7.25 -10.47 -10.59
CA THR A 55 8.30 -9.64 -11.22
C THR A 55 8.19 -8.15 -10.90
N PHE A 56 7.06 -7.70 -10.36
CA PHE A 56 6.79 -6.29 -10.13
C PHE A 56 6.25 -6.08 -8.73
N TYR A 57 6.72 -5.03 -8.07
CA TYR A 57 6.08 -4.51 -6.88
C TYR A 57 6.12 -3.00 -6.86
N ALA A 58 5.16 -2.39 -6.17
CA ALA A 58 5.19 -0.98 -5.86
C ALA A 58 4.81 -0.77 -4.39
N CYS A 59 5.66 0.00 -3.71
CA CYS A 59 5.37 0.55 -2.40
C CYS A 59 4.67 1.89 -2.61
N ARG A 60 3.46 2.01 -2.05
CA ARG A 60 2.60 3.19 -2.19
C ARG A 60 2.01 3.56 -0.84
N LYS A 61 1.80 4.86 -0.63
CA LYS A 61 1.08 5.31 0.56
C LYS A 61 -0.39 4.98 0.39
N LEU A 62 -1.02 4.55 1.49
CA LEU A 62 -2.47 4.61 1.61
C LEU A 62 -2.90 6.07 1.53
N ALA A 63 -4.08 6.30 0.96
CA ALA A 63 -4.62 7.61 0.72
C ALA A 63 -6.07 7.65 1.23
N ASN A 64 -6.34 8.63 2.07
CA ASN A 64 -7.65 8.94 2.61
C ASN A 64 -8.46 9.79 1.64
N TYR A 65 -9.70 10.13 2.03
CA TYR A 65 -10.57 11.01 1.25
C TYR A 65 -9.88 12.33 0.90
N ASN A 66 -9.91 12.68 -0.40
CA ASN A 66 -9.24 13.85 -0.99
C ASN A 66 -7.70 13.86 -0.87
N GLU A 67 -7.06 12.73 -0.54
CA GLU A 67 -5.60 12.60 -0.65
C GLU A 67 -5.18 12.11 -2.03
N GLU A 68 -3.93 12.44 -2.40
CA GLU A 68 -3.35 12.05 -3.69
C GLU A 68 -3.21 10.53 -3.81
N CYS A 69 -3.61 10.02 -4.97
CA CYS A 69 -3.52 8.61 -5.31
C CYS A 69 -3.13 8.43 -6.79
N GLU A 70 -2.56 7.27 -7.08
CA GLU A 70 -2.30 6.79 -8.44
C GLU A 70 -3.21 5.60 -8.79
N TYR A 71 -3.64 4.84 -7.78
CA TYR A 71 -4.40 3.60 -7.93
C TYR A 71 -5.55 3.52 -6.93
N ASP A 72 -6.67 2.93 -7.33
CA ASP A 72 -7.85 2.69 -6.48
C ASP A 72 -7.52 2.00 -5.16
N ILE A 73 -6.56 1.07 -5.17
CA ILE A 73 -6.16 0.29 -4.00
C ILE A 73 -5.56 1.15 -2.88
N GLN A 74 -5.04 2.35 -3.20
CA GLN A 74 -4.57 3.29 -2.17
C GLN A 74 -5.73 3.83 -1.34
N CYS A 75 -6.92 3.95 -1.94
CA CYS A 75 -8.11 4.48 -1.31
C CYS A 75 -8.91 3.41 -0.54
N SER A 76 -8.81 2.15 -0.97
CA SER A 76 -9.76 1.12 -0.55
C SER A 76 -9.62 0.65 0.90
N GLU A 77 -8.42 0.79 1.49
CA GLU A 77 -8.19 0.39 2.89
C GLU A 77 -8.95 1.30 3.87
N ASP A 78 -8.96 2.61 3.64
CA ASP A 78 -9.58 3.58 4.55
C ASP A 78 -11.04 3.90 4.18
N LEU A 79 -11.36 3.96 2.87
CA LEU A 79 -12.69 4.37 2.38
C LEU A 79 -13.56 3.18 1.94
N GLY A 80 -13.05 1.96 2.01
CA GLY A 80 -13.75 0.73 1.60
C GLY A 80 -13.61 0.41 0.12
N SER A 81 -14.10 -0.76 -0.29
CA SER A 81 -13.91 -1.32 -1.63
C SER A 81 -14.57 -0.53 -2.77
N LEU A 82 -15.51 0.37 -2.45
CA LEU A 82 -16.16 1.27 -3.40
C LEU A 82 -15.39 2.57 -3.64
N ALA A 83 -14.28 2.77 -2.93
CA ALA A 83 -13.41 3.92 -3.14
C ALA A 83 -12.59 3.77 -4.42
N LYS A 84 -12.37 4.89 -5.10
CA LYS A 84 -11.70 5.00 -6.39
C LYS A 84 -10.73 6.18 -6.39
N CYS A 85 -9.67 6.02 -7.17
CA CYS A 85 -8.76 7.11 -7.45
C CYS A 85 -9.26 7.89 -8.67
N ASN A 86 -9.98 8.98 -8.42
CA ASN A 86 -10.61 9.78 -9.46
C ASN A 86 -9.82 11.08 -9.65
N ASN A 87 -9.29 11.31 -10.85
CA ASN A 87 -8.46 12.49 -11.18
C ASN A 87 -7.27 12.68 -10.22
N GLY A 88 -6.68 11.56 -9.75
CA GLY A 88 -5.54 11.58 -8.83
C GLY A 88 -5.90 11.83 -7.37
N LEU A 89 -7.18 11.87 -7.01
CA LEU A 89 -7.65 12.03 -5.63
C LEU A 89 -8.58 10.88 -5.23
N CYS A 90 -8.45 10.42 -3.99
CA CYS A 90 -9.31 9.37 -3.46
C CYS A 90 -10.72 9.90 -3.17
N GLY A 91 -11.71 9.23 -3.75
CA GLY A 91 -13.13 9.52 -3.54
C GLY A 91 -13.99 8.26 -3.65
N CYS A 92 -15.30 8.42 -3.51
CA CYS A 92 -16.22 7.32 -3.77
C CYS A 92 -16.43 7.16 -5.27
N GLY A 93 -16.51 5.91 -5.73
CA GLY A 93 -16.80 5.58 -7.12
C GLY A 93 -18.19 6.04 -7.55
N GLU A 94 -18.45 6.00 -8.85
CA GLU A 94 -19.76 6.35 -9.41
C GLU A 94 -20.88 5.53 -8.77
N GLY A 95 -21.99 6.17 -8.43
CA GLY A 95 -23.12 5.53 -7.74
C GLY A 95 -22.90 5.24 -6.26
N SER A 96 -21.80 5.72 -5.66
CA SER A 96 -21.53 5.59 -4.23
C SER A 96 -21.33 6.94 -3.53
N VAL A 97 -21.68 6.99 -2.26
CA VAL A 97 -21.60 8.19 -1.41
C VAL A 97 -20.78 7.91 -0.16
N ARG A 98 -20.03 8.91 0.29
CA ARG A 98 -19.29 8.83 1.54
C ARG A 98 -20.25 9.07 2.70
N TYR A 99 -20.38 8.08 3.58
CA TYR A 99 -21.22 8.20 4.75
C TYR A 99 -20.51 8.99 5.85
N SER A 100 -21.16 9.97 6.45
CA SER A 100 -20.52 10.90 7.39
C SER A 100 -20.18 10.28 8.75
N TYR A 101 -20.83 9.16 9.11
CA TYR A 101 -20.66 8.53 10.41
C TYR A 101 -19.32 7.79 10.55
N ASP A 102 -18.91 7.07 9.50
CA ASP A 102 -17.67 6.27 9.49
C ASP A 102 -16.67 6.71 8.40
N GLY A 103 -17.10 7.56 7.47
CA GLY A 103 -16.26 8.08 6.40
C GLY A 103 -16.07 7.11 5.22
N ILE A 104 -16.81 5.99 5.18
CA ILE A 104 -16.69 4.92 4.18
C ILE A 104 -17.65 5.16 3.00
N CYS A 105 -17.30 4.65 1.82
CA CYS A 105 -18.13 4.69 0.63
C CYS A 105 -19.17 3.56 0.60
N TYR A 106 -20.45 3.90 0.42
CA TYR A 106 -21.56 2.97 0.27
C TYR A 106 -22.32 3.25 -1.02
N ASN A 107 -22.96 2.22 -1.60
CA ASN A 107 -23.85 2.43 -2.75
C ASN A 107 -24.98 3.39 -2.37
N SER A 108 -25.21 4.39 -3.22
CA SER A 108 -26.38 5.26 -3.11
C SER A 108 -27.59 4.44 -3.53
N VAL A 109 -28.49 4.16 -2.58
CA VAL A 109 -29.78 3.52 -2.85
C VAL A 109 -30.72 4.49 -3.54
#